data_AF-A0A7S0TX77-F1
#
_entry.id   AF-A0A7S0TX77-F1
#
_cell.length_a   1.000
_cell.length_b   1.000
_cell.length_c   1.000
_cell.angle_alpha   90.00
_cell.angle_beta   90.00
_cell.angle_gamma   90.00
#
_symmetry.space_group_name_H-M   'P 1'
#
loop_
_entity.id
_entity.type
_entity.pdbx_description
1 polymer ?
#
loop_
_entity_poly.entity_id
_entity_poly.type
_entity_poly.pdbx_seq_one_letter_code
_entity_poly.pdbx_strand_id
1 'polypeptide(L)'
;QIPDHRRFEPMLSPAAPVRVALLRLDAGPRYGALLSAMFTSLLQGPPLPPPPEHPGLEKGRHGGGQRFVIKEYDVMKQEYPEDWGQVDAAIIPGGAAGANDGTEWMERLCSEVKGIAEGGRIRVLGVCLGHQVVAKALGGEVA
;
A
#
# COMPACT_ATOMS: atom_id res chain seq x y z
N GLN A 1 26.07 28.49 -40.04
CA GLN A 1 24.78 28.33 -39.35
C GLN A 1 24.88 27.10 -38.46
N ILE A 2 24.86 27.29 -37.14
CA ILE A 2 24.94 26.21 -36.15
C ILE A 2 23.50 25.89 -35.74
N PRO A 3 23.02 24.63 -35.79
CA PRO A 3 21.65 24.34 -35.38
C PRO A 3 21.51 24.48 -33.85
N ASP A 4 20.48 25.22 -33.48
CA ASP A 4 19.96 25.42 -32.14
C ASP A 4 19.65 24.08 -31.46
N HIS A 5 20.41 23.78 -30.41
CA HIS A 5 20.21 22.65 -29.51
C HIS A 5 19.07 23.02 -28.56
N ARG A 6 17.83 22.96 -29.07
CA ARG A 6 16.65 22.95 -28.21
C ARG A 6 16.85 21.84 -27.19
N ARG A 7 17.00 22.25 -25.93
CA ARG A 7 16.97 21.38 -24.77
C ARG A 7 15.73 20.51 -24.88
N PHE A 8 15.94 19.21 -25.08
CA PHE A 8 14.94 18.22 -24.73
C PHE A 8 14.84 18.26 -23.21
N GLU A 9 13.97 19.13 -22.68
CA GLU A 9 13.44 18.90 -21.35
C GLU A 9 12.62 17.61 -21.46
N PRO A 10 12.93 16.55 -20.68
CA PRO A 10 12.04 15.42 -20.62
C PRO A 10 10.74 15.95 -20.00
N MET A 11 9.72 16.16 -20.83
CA MET A 11 8.34 16.22 -20.38
C MET A 11 8.07 14.85 -19.75
N LEU A 12 8.36 14.73 -18.45
CA LEU A 12 7.79 13.72 -17.60
C LEU A 12 6.29 13.89 -17.73
N SER A 13 5.64 13.11 -18.59
CA SER A 13 4.21 12.85 -18.42
C SER A 13 4.04 12.42 -16.97
N PRO A 14 3.13 13.04 -16.20
CA PRO A 14 2.88 12.55 -14.85
C PRO A 14 2.45 11.10 -15.00
N ALA A 15 3.24 10.19 -14.42
CA ALA A 15 2.92 8.77 -14.43
C ALA A 15 1.47 8.59 -13.97
N ALA A 16 0.72 7.71 -14.63
CA ALA A 16 -0.66 7.42 -14.24
C ALA A 16 -0.73 7.13 -12.73
N PRO A 17 -1.80 7.56 -12.05
CA PRO A 17 -1.88 7.39 -10.61
C PRO A 17 -1.86 5.90 -10.25
N VAL A 18 -1.10 5.54 -9.23
CA VAL A 18 -1.10 4.20 -8.66
C VAL A 18 -2.39 4.00 -7.88
N ARG A 19 -3.16 2.98 -8.24
CA ARG A 19 -4.46 2.66 -7.64
C ARG A 19 -4.23 1.70 -6.48
N VAL A 20 -4.66 2.08 -5.28
CA VAL A 20 -4.37 1.33 -4.05
C VAL A 20 -5.68 0.92 -3.39
N ALA A 21 -5.83 -0.38 -3.11
CA ALA A 21 -6.83 -0.88 -2.18
C ALA A 21 -6.25 -0.85 -0.76
N LEU A 22 -6.88 -0.12 0.14
CA LEU A 22 -6.55 -0.14 1.56
C LEU A 22 -7.52 -1.06 2.31
N LEU A 23 -7.03 -2.21 2.77
CA LEU A 23 -7.80 -3.30 3.37
C LEU A 23 -7.83 -3.18 4.90
N ARG A 24 -8.80 -2.43 5.42
CA ARG A 24 -8.84 -2.04 6.84
C ARG A 24 -9.31 -3.20 7.75
N LEU A 25 -8.64 -3.39 8.90
CA LEU A 25 -8.78 -4.56 9.78
C LEU A 25 -9.47 -4.30 11.13
N ASP A 26 -10.21 -3.19 11.29
CA ASP A 26 -10.84 -2.86 12.57
C ASP A 26 -12.33 -2.46 12.44
N ALA A 27 -13.12 -2.77 13.45
CA ALA A 27 -14.55 -2.44 13.49
C ALA A 27 -14.83 -1.06 14.13
N GLY A 28 -13.82 -0.42 14.74
CA GLY A 28 -13.96 0.81 15.52
C GLY A 28 -13.38 2.05 14.83
N PRO A 29 -13.90 3.26 15.09
CA PRO A 29 -13.53 4.48 14.36
C PRO A 29 -12.17 5.11 14.74
N ARG A 30 -11.44 4.58 15.74
CA ARG A 30 -10.34 5.34 16.38
C ARG A 30 -8.93 4.94 15.96
N TYR A 31 -8.66 3.66 15.68
CA TYR A 31 -7.28 3.21 15.41
C TYR A 31 -7.00 3.02 13.91
N GLY A 32 -7.92 2.39 13.17
CA GLY A 32 -7.79 2.21 11.73
C GLY A 32 -7.93 3.49 10.94
N ALA A 33 -8.77 4.44 11.39
CA ALA A 33 -8.85 5.76 10.76
C ALA A 33 -7.54 6.55 10.93
N LEU A 34 -6.89 6.46 12.10
CA LEU A 34 -5.60 7.12 12.35
C LEU A 34 -4.49 6.47 11.51
N LEU A 35 -4.39 5.15 11.50
CA LEU A 35 -3.41 4.42 10.68
C LEU A 35 -3.66 4.68 9.19
N SER A 36 -4.90 4.60 8.71
CA SER A 36 -5.28 4.94 7.34
C SER A 36 -4.89 6.37 6.98
N ALA A 37 -5.20 7.35 7.84
CA ALA A 37 -4.85 8.75 7.60
C ALA A 37 -3.33 8.95 7.55
N MET A 38 -2.56 8.28 8.41
CA MET A 38 -1.09 8.31 8.37
C MET A 38 -0.54 7.72 7.07
N PHE A 39 -1.02 6.54 6.65
CA PHE A 39 -0.59 5.93 5.38
C PHE A 39 -0.98 6.76 4.16
N THR A 40 -2.22 7.26 4.14
CA THR A 40 -2.70 8.16 3.10
C THR A 40 -1.84 9.42 3.04
N SER A 41 -1.47 9.99 4.19
CA SER A 41 -0.57 11.15 4.26
C SER A 41 0.85 10.83 3.82
N LEU A 42 1.38 9.64 4.12
CA LEU A 42 2.70 9.22 3.66
C LEU A 42 2.74 8.99 2.15
N LEU A 43 1.65 8.48 1.57
CA LEU A 43 1.56 8.19 0.14
C LEU A 43 1.23 9.44 -0.69
N GLN A 44 0.36 10.31 -0.19
CA GLN A 44 -0.10 11.51 -0.92
C GLN A 44 0.55 12.82 -0.47
N GLY A 45 1.28 12.82 0.64
CA GLY A 45 1.86 14.03 1.22
C GLY A 45 2.98 14.64 0.38
N PRO A 46 3.28 15.93 0.56
CA PRO A 46 4.45 16.54 -0.05
C PRO A 46 5.73 15.81 0.40
N PRO A 47 6.80 15.80 -0.41
CA PRO A 47 8.08 15.21 -0.01
C PRO A 47 8.48 15.72 1.37
N LEU A 48 8.76 14.80 2.31
CA LEU A 48 9.32 15.18 3.60
C LEU A 48 10.59 16.01 3.36
N PRO A 49 10.85 17.05 4.18
CA PRO A 49 12.12 17.78 4.10
C PRO A 49 13.27 16.77 4.17
N PRO A 50 14.35 17.00 3.42
CA PRO A 50 15.46 16.05 3.38
C PRO A 50 15.94 15.78 4.81
N PRO A 51 16.19 14.51 5.18
CA PRO A 51 16.68 14.21 6.51
C PRO A 51 18.00 14.96 6.76
N PRO A 52 18.28 15.38 8.02
CA PRO A 52 19.60 15.87 8.37
C PRO A 52 20.65 14.84 7.94
N GLU A 53 21.79 15.31 7.43
CA GLU A 53 22.80 14.43 6.86
C GLU A 53 23.29 13.42 7.92
N HIS A 54 22.86 12.17 7.78
CA HIS A 54 23.25 11.08 8.67
C HIS A 54 24.25 10.17 7.94
N PRO A 55 25.46 9.95 8.50
CA PRO A 55 26.42 9.02 7.92
C PRO A 55 25.82 7.61 7.91
N GLY A 56 25.58 7.06 6.72
CA GLY A 56 25.03 5.71 6.51
C GLY A 56 23.65 5.65 5.84
N LEU A 57 22.97 6.78 5.63
CA LEU A 57 21.78 6.85 4.78
C LEU A 57 22.17 7.46 3.44
N GLU A 58 22.18 6.65 2.37
CA GLU A 58 22.33 7.18 1.02
C GLU A 58 21.16 8.11 0.68
N LYS A 59 21.43 9.22 -0.03
CA LYS A 59 20.37 10.08 -0.58
C LYS A 59 19.54 9.25 -1.56
N GLY A 60 18.43 8.70 -1.06
CA GLY A 60 17.43 8.05 -1.90
C GLY A 60 16.96 9.04 -2.96
N ARG A 61 16.82 8.57 -4.20
CA ARG A 61 16.21 9.36 -5.27
C ARG A 61 14.80 9.72 -4.81
N HIS A 62 14.53 11.00 -4.54
CA HIS A 62 13.16 11.44 -4.23
C HIS A 62 12.26 11.00 -5.37
N GLY A 63 11.35 10.05 -5.09
CA GLY A 63 10.36 9.58 -6.05
C GLY A 63 9.48 10.76 -6.42
N GLY A 64 9.74 11.35 -7.59
CA GLY A 64 9.04 12.54 -8.03
C GLY A 64 7.53 12.29 -8.13
N GLY A 65 6.74 13.11 -7.45
CA GLY A 65 5.34 13.41 -7.78
C GLY A 65 4.40 12.24 -8.08
N GLN A 66 4.67 11.03 -7.58
CA GLN A 66 3.83 9.87 -7.86
C GLN A 66 2.45 10.10 -7.22
N ARG A 67 1.42 10.15 -8.06
CA ARG A 67 0.04 10.29 -7.58
C ARG A 67 -0.49 8.91 -7.17
N PHE A 68 -1.19 8.87 -6.05
CA PHE A 68 -1.92 7.68 -5.59
C PHE A 68 -3.42 7.96 -5.58
N VAL A 69 -4.23 6.96 -5.92
CA VAL A 69 -5.68 6.95 -5.71
C VAL A 69 -5.97 5.80 -4.76
N ILE A 70 -6.44 6.12 -3.56
CA ILE A 70 -6.66 5.13 -2.50
C ILE A 70 -8.16 4.95 -2.32
N LYS A 71 -8.62 3.70 -2.31
CA LYS A 71 -9.98 3.33 -1.92
C LYS A 71 -9.90 2.38 -0.73
N GLU A 72 -10.64 2.70 0.32
CA GLU A 72 -10.72 1.89 1.52
C GLU A 72 -11.78 0.79 1.38
N TYR A 73 -11.51 -0.36 2.00
CA TYR A 73 -12.40 -1.50 2.08
C TYR A 73 -12.41 -2.04 3.51
N ASP A 74 -13.60 -2.19 4.09
CA ASP A 74 -13.79 -2.77 5.41
C ASP A 74 -13.77 -4.30 5.34
N VAL A 75 -12.60 -4.88 5.59
CA VAL A 75 -12.38 -6.33 5.50
C VAL A 75 -13.23 -7.09 6.51
N MET A 76 -13.48 -6.51 7.70
CA MET A 76 -14.29 -7.15 8.73
C MET A 76 -15.76 -7.25 8.30
N LYS A 77 -16.23 -6.34 7.44
CA LYS A 77 -17.54 -6.42 6.77
C LYS A 77 -17.49 -7.19 5.44
N GLN A 78 -16.35 -7.80 5.13
CA GLN A 78 -16.10 -8.51 3.90
C GLN A 78 -16.25 -7.67 2.62
N GLU A 79 -15.91 -6.39 2.72
CA GLU A 79 -15.81 -5.49 1.57
C GLU A 79 -14.45 -5.66 0.90
N TYR A 80 -14.46 -5.79 -0.42
CA TYR A 80 -13.27 -5.91 -1.26
C TYR A 80 -13.53 -5.25 -2.63
N PRO A 81 -12.49 -4.97 -3.44
CA PRO A 81 -12.69 -4.62 -4.84
C PRO A 81 -13.54 -5.70 -5.55
N GLU A 82 -14.56 -5.27 -6.29
CA GLU A 82 -15.34 -6.19 -7.15
C GLU A 82 -14.45 -6.81 -8.24
N ASP A 83 -13.48 -6.03 -8.72
CA ASP A 83 -12.48 -6.47 -9.68
C ASP A 83 -11.08 -6.03 -9.22
N TRP A 84 -10.28 -7.01 -8.81
CA TRP A 84 -8.89 -6.80 -8.45
C TRP A 84 -8.03 -6.26 -9.60
N GLY A 85 -8.44 -6.43 -10.87
CA GLY A 85 -7.80 -5.84 -12.06
C GLY A 85 -7.71 -4.30 -12.04
N GLN A 86 -8.55 -3.65 -11.23
CA GLN A 86 -8.63 -2.20 -11.14
C GLN A 86 -7.65 -1.56 -10.15
N VAL A 87 -6.87 -2.36 -9.42
CA VAL A 87 -5.90 -1.87 -8.44
C VAL A 87 -4.48 -2.25 -8.83
N ASP A 88 -3.49 -1.48 -8.41
CA ASP A 88 -2.07 -1.75 -8.66
C ASP A 88 -1.37 -2.29 -7.39
N ALA A 89 -1.88 -1.92 -6.22
CA ALA A 89 -1.40 -2.40 -4.94
C ALA A 89 -2.53 -2.62 -3.92
N ALA A 90 -2.30 -3.53 -2.99
CA ALA A 90 -3.11 -3.74 -1.80
C ALA A 90 -2.25 -3.42 -0.56
N ILE A 91 -2.76 -2.56 0.33
CA ILE A 91 -2.14 -2.26 1.61
C ILE A 91 -3.02 -2.82 2.71
N ILE A 92 -2.42 -3.59 3.60
CA ILE A 92 -3.06 -4.19 4.76
C ILE A 92 -2.41 -3.56 6.00
N PRO A 93 -3.02 -2.52 6.59
CA PRO A 93 -2.48 -1.87 7.78
C PRO A 93 -2.58 -2.78 9.01
N GLY A 94 -2.03 -2.32 10.12
CA GLY A 94 -2.23 -2.96 11.41
C GLY A 94 -3.68 -2.85 11.88
N GLY A 95 -4.09 -3.77 12.76
CA GLY A 95 -5.39 -3.77 13.42
C GLY A 95 -5.24 -4.22 14.87
N ALA A 96 -6.31 -4.06 15.65
CA ALA A 96 -6.36 -4.52 17.04
C ALA A 96 -6.70 -6.01 17.19
N ALA A 97 -7.06 -6.68 16.08
CA ALA A 97 -7.35 -8.11 16.05
C ALA A 97 -6.07 -8.95 16.07
N GLY A 98 -6.15 -10.19 16.55
CA GLY A 98 -5.10 -11.20 16.40
C GLY A 98 -5.23 -11.95 15.07
N ALA A 99 -4.11 -12.26 14.41
CA ALA A 99 -4.09 -13.06 13.16
C ALA A 99 -4.70 -14.47 13.31
N ASN A 100 -4.83 -14.94 14.56
CA ASN A 100 -5.28 -16.28 14.91
C ASN A 100 -6.65 -16.31 15.58
N ASP A 101 -7.39 -15.20 15.57
CA ASP A 101 -8.73 -15.13 16.17
C ASP A 101 -9.77 -16.01 15.44
N GLY A 102 -9.40 -16.68 14.34
CA GLY A 102 -10.19 -17.74 13.71
C GLY A 102 -11.51 -17.26 13.10
N THR A 103 -11.58 -16.00 12.68
CA THR A 103 -12.80 -15.39 12.17
C THR A 103 -12.96 -15.59 10.66
N GLU A 104 -14.19 -15.71 10.18
CA GLU A 104 -14.49 -15.89 8.74
C GLU A 104 -13.87 -14.78 7.86
N TRP A 105 -13.82 -13.55 8.36
CA TRP A 105 -13.17 -12.44 7.65
C TRP A 105 -11.65 -12.59 7.55
N MET A 106 -10.99 -13.22 8.54
CA MET A 106 -9.56 -13.47 8.51
C MET A 106 -9.21 -14.55 7.49
N GLU A 107 -10.00 -15.61 7.44
CA GLU A 107 -9.86 -16.69 6.47
C GLU A 107 -10.05 -16.17 5.04
N ARG A 108 -11.11 -15.39 4.82
CA ARG A 108 -11.34 -14.74 3.53
C ARG A 108 -10.20 -13.79 3.17
N LEU A 109 -9.73 -12.95 4.09
CA LEU A 109 -8.60 -12.07 3.85
C LEU A 109 -7.34 -12.85 3.43
N CYS A 110 -7.01 -13.94 4.11
CA CYS A 110 -5.87 -14.78 3.74
C CYS A 110 -6.05 -15.38 2.32
N SER A 111 -7.28 -15.81 1.98
CA SER A 111 -7.61 -16.33 0.65
C SER A 111 -7.44 -15.27 -0.45
N GLU A 112 -7.96 -14.06 -0.24
CA GLU A 112 -7.81 -12.94 -1.17
C GLU A 112 -6.33 -12.58 -1.35
N VAL A 113 -5.57 -12.44 -0.26
CA VAL A 113 -4.14 -12.12 -0.30
C VAL A 113 -3.34 -13.18 -1.04
N LYS A 114 -3.65 -14.46 -0.82
CA LYS A 114 -3.03 -15.56 -1.54
C LYS A 114 -3.30 -15.46 -3.04
N GLY A 115 -4.55 -15.26 -3.45
CA GLY A 115 -4.91 -15.13 -4.87
C GLY A 115 -4.23 -13.93 -5.54
N ILE A 116 -4.15 -12.79 -4.85
CA ILE A 116 -3.44 -11.60 -5.32
C ILE A 116 -1.95 -11.87 -5.51
N ALA A 117 -1.31 -12.51 -4.53
CA ALA A 117 0.12 -12.81 -4.56
C ALA A 117 0.48 -13.82 -5.65
N GLU A 118 -0.33 -14.88 -5.82
CA GLU A 118 -0.17 -15.88 -6.88
C GLU A 118 -0.35 -15.26 -8.28
N GLY A 119 -1.25 -14.28 -8.41
CA GLY A 119 -1.45 -13.55 -9.68
C GLY A 119 -0.28 -12.64 -10.07
N GLY A 120 0.56 -12.21 -9.12
CA GLY A 120 1.81 -11.46 -9.35
C GLY A 120 1.68 -10.03 -9.91
N ARG A 121 0.49 -9.62 -10.38
CA ARG A 121 0.24 -8.29 -10.95
C ARG A 121 0.16 -7.19 -9.89
N ILE A 122 -0.46 -7.50 -8.76
CA ILE A 122 -0.77 -6.54 -7.70
C ILE A 122 0.27 -6.67 -6.61
N ARG A 123 0.82 -5.54 -6.15
CA ARG A 123 1.81 -5.54 -5.06
C ARG A 123 1.11 -5.50 -3.70
N VAL A 124 1.50 -6.37 -2.78
CA VAL A 124 0.92 -6.43 -1.44
C VAL A 124 1.90 -5.88 -0.42
N LEU A 125 1.44 -4.97 0.44
CA LEU A 125 2.18 -4.46 1.59
C LEU A 125 1.37 -4.71 2.86
N GLY A 126 1.88 -5.58 3.73
CA GLY A 126 1.34 -5.80 5.07
C GLY A 126 2.13 -5.04 6.12
N VAL A 127 1.44 -4.40 7.07
CA VAL A 127 2.07 -3.70 8.21
C VAL A 127 1.48 -4.21 9.53
N CYS A 128 2.33 -4.50 10.52
CA CYS A 128 1.94 -5.13 11.79
C CYS A 128 1.07 -6.38 11.55
N LEU A 129 -0.17 -6.43 12.05
CA LEU A 129 -1.11 -7.52 11.75
C LEU A 129 -1.19 -7.86 10.25
N GLY A 130 -1.14 -6.86 9.37
CA GLY A 130 -1.16 -7.09 7.93
C GLY A 130 0.04 -7.90 7.41
N HIS A 131 1.23 -7.77 8.00
CA HIS A 131 2.36 -8.61 7.59
C HIS A 131 2.18 -10.07 8.04
N GLN A 132 1.53 -10.28 9.19
CA GLN A 132 1.20 -11.61 9.70
C GLN A 132 0.18 -12.29 8.77
N VAL A 133 -0.83 -11.54 8.33
CA VAL A 133 -1.80 -12.00 7.33
C VAL A 133 -1.10 -12.43 6.05
N VAL A 134 -0.18 -11.61 5.51
CA VAL A 134 0.57 -11.96 4.29
C VAL A 134 1.40 -13.22 4.49
N ALA A 135 2.11 -13.34 5.62
CA ALA A 135 2.88 -14.54 5.94
C ALA A 135 1.98 -15.79 5.98
N LYS A 136 0.86 -15.72 6.72
CA LYS A 136 -0.10 -16.81 6.86
C LYS A 136 -0.73 -17.22 5.52
N ALA A 137 -1.13 -16.24 4.70
CA ALA A 137 -1.70 -16.46 3.37
C ALA A 137 -0.75 -17.23 2.44
N LEU A 138 0.56 -17.00 2.59
CA LEU A 138 1.61 -17.63 1.80
C LEU A 138 2.17 -18.91 2.44
N GLY A 139 1.53 -19.42 3.49
CA GLY A 139 1.90 -20.68 4.16
C GLY A 139 3.02 -20.55 5.20
N GLY A 140 3.37 -19.34 5.61
CA GLY A 140 4.28 -19.08 6.72
C GLY A 140 3.60 -19.24 8.08
N GLU A 141 4.38 -19.62 9.09
CA GLU A 141 3.92 -19.66 10.48
C GLU A 141 3.98 -18.27 11.13
N VAL A 142 2.96 -17.95 11.92
CA VAL A 142 2.87 -16.69 12.69
C VAL A 142 2.76 -17.06 14.17
N ALA A 143 3.71 -16.59 14.98
CA ALA A 143 3.81 -16.83 16.42
C ALA A 143 3.08 -15.77 17.24
#